data_AF-A0A833CDD3-F1
#
_entry.id   AF-A0A833CDD3-F1
#
_cell.length_a   1.000
_cell.length_b   1.000
_cell.length_c   1.000
_cell.angle_alpha   90.00
_cell.angle_beta   90.00
_cell.angle_gamma   90.00
#
_symmetry.space_group_name_H-M   'P 1'
#
loop_
_entity.id
_entity.type
_entity.pdbx_description
1 polymer ?
#
loop_
_entity_poly.entity_id
_entity_poly.type
_entity_poly.pdbx_seq_one_letter_code
_entity_poly.pdbx_strand_id
1 'polypeptide(L)'
;VTEPGKTTGTVIVTYPDGSKDKVDVPVIIDNPTTPTDADKYTPEGQDVHTTPGVVPPAEKGIKNKDDMPKGTKYTWEKTPDVTKPGKTTGTVIVTYPDGSKDKVNVTVIIGTNHVTPEPQPIHTTPGVVPNPSEGIKNKDDMPEGTKYTWKEVPDISTIGEHTGVVTVTYPDGSSVDVTVKVYVDATGTSDNNSGKTTETNSEANTAKAATVNENHHAEKNTLPQTGAKSENTAGILGLAIATVGSLFGLGVDRKKRQK
;
A
#
# COMPACT_ATOMS: atom_id res chain seq x y z
N VAL A 1 -12.43 -60.61 -12.63
CA VAL A 1 -12.98 -59.56 -11.75
C VAL A 1 -14.45 -59.90 -11.57
N THR A 2 -14.88 -60.29 -10.37
CA THR A 2 -16.30 -60.53 -10.07
C THR A 2 -16.99 -59.20 -9.88
N GLU A 3 -18.07 -58.94 -10.62
CA GLU A 3 -18.87 -57.73 -10.45
C GLU A 3 -19.60 -57.76 -9.10
N PRO A 4 -19.69 -56.61 -8.39
CA PRO A 4 -20.50 -56.51 -7.18
C PRO A 4 -21.96 -56.81 -7.51
N GLY A 5 -22.59 -57.68 -6.71
CA GLY A 5 -23.93 -58.15 -6.99
C GLY A 5 -24.37 -59.30 -6.09
N LYS A 6 -25.67 -59.58 -6.09
CA LYS A 6 -26.23 -60.77 -5.44
C LYS A 6 -26.07 -61.96 -6.38
N THR A 7 -25.34 -62.98 -5.96
CA THR A 7 -25.28 -64.28 -6.65
C THR A 7 -25.83 -65.37 -5.74
N THR A 8 -26.23 -66.52 -6.29
CA THR A 8 -26.71 -67.68 -5.52
C THR A 8 -25.74 -68.83 -5.72
N GLY A 9 -25.23 -69.39 -4.62
CA GLY A 9 -24.44 -70.61 -4.62
C GLY A 9 -25.28 -71.80 -4.15
N THR A 10 -25.28 -72.90 -4.89
CA THR A 10 -25.98 -74.12 -4.47
C THR A 10 -25.06 -74.98 -3.61
N VAL A 11 -25.45 -75.22 -2.36
CA VAL A 11 -24.78 -76.14 -1.43
C VAL A 11 -25.44 -77.51 -1.53
N ILE A 12 -24.64 -78.56 -1.74
CA ILE A 12 -25.14 -79.94 -1.74
C ILE A 12 -24.83 -80.58 -0.39
N VAL A 13 -25.87 -80.84 0.41
CA VAL A 13 -25.77 -81.58 1.67
C VAL A 13 -25.86 -83.06 1.35
N THR A 14 -24.90 -83.87 1.80
CA THR A 14 -24.92 -85.34 1.63
C THR A 14 -25.05 -85.99 3.00
N TYR A 15 -26.05 -86.86 3.17
CA TYR A 15 -26.34 -87.55 4.43
C TYR A 15 -25.62 -88.90 4.51
N PRO A 16 -25.48 -89.50 5.72
CA PRO A 16 -24.79 -90.79 5.90
C PRO A 16 -25.43 -91.96 5.15
N ASP A 17 -26.73 -91.88 4.83
CA ASP A 17 -27.46 -92.85 4.02
C ASP A 17 -27.22 -92.71 2.51
N GLY A 18 -26.40 -91.73 2.11
CA GLY A 18 -26.07 -91.43 0.72
C GLY A 18 -27.05 -90.50 0.01
N SER A 19 -28.15 -90.09 0.66
CA SER A 19 -29.10 -89.11 0.11
C SER A 19 -28.47 -87.71 0.04
N LYS A 20 -29.00 -86.86 -0.85
CA LYS A 20 -28.48 -85.50 -1.09
C LYS A 20 -29.59 -84.47 -1.22
N ASP A 21 -29.42 -83.35 -0.54
CA ASP A 21 -30.25 -82.16 -0.67
C ASP A 21 -29.47 -81.01 -1.28
N LYS A 22 -30.16 -80.19 -2.08
CA LYS A 22 -29.60 -78.96 -2.66
C LYS A 22 -30.22 -77.76 -1.97
N VAL A 23 -29.39 -76.89 -1.41
CA VAL A 23 -29.80 -75.67 -0.73
C VAL A 23 -29.18 -74.48 -1.46
N ASP A 24 -30.02 -73.61 -2.02
CA ASP A 24 -29.54 -72.38 -2.64
C ASP A 24 -29.30 -71.32 -1.56
N VAL A 25 -28.04 -70.88 -1.45
CA VAL A 25 -27.61 -69.88 -0.48
C VAL A 25 -27.30 -68.58 -1.22
N PRO A 26 -27.95 -67.45 -0.87
CA PRO A 26 -27.58 -66.16 -1.41
C PRO A 26 -26.19 -65.74 -0.92
N VAL A 27 -25.32 -65.39 -1.85
CA VAL A 27 -24.00 -64.82 -1.59
C VAL A 27 -24.03 -63.37 -2.03
N ILE A 28 -23.78 -62.47 -1.07
CA ILE A 28 -23.67 -61.04 -1.32
C ILE A 28 -22.18 -60.73 -1.49
N ILE A 29 -21.81 -60.23 -2.67
CA ILE A 29 -20.46 -59.74 -2.93
C ILE A 29 -20.49 -58.25 -2.71
N ASP A 30 -20.09 -57.83 -1.50
CA ASP A 30 -19.90 -56.42 -1.20
C ASP A 30 -18.66 -55.90 -1.91
N ASN A 31 -18.78 -54.76 -2.59
CA ASN A 31 -17.61 -54.05 -3.13
C ASN A 31 -16.93 -53.37 -1.93
N PRO A 32 -15.68 -53.72 -1.56
CA PRO A 32 -14.96 -52.91 -0.58
C PRO A 32 -14.77 -51.53 -1.21
N THR A 33 -15.41 -50.49 -0.68
CA THR A 33 -15.10 -49.11 -1.05
C THR A 33 -13.64 -48.86 -0.66
N THR A 34 -12.76 -48.78 -1.65
CA THR A 34 -11.38 -48.35 -1.44
C THR A 34 -11.42 -46.96 -0.80
N PRO A 35 -10.80 -46.75 0.37
CA PRO A 35 -10.76 -45.43 1.00
C PRO A 35 -10.16 -44.41 0.03
N THR A 36 -10.79 -43.25 -0.05
CA THR A 36 -10.29 -42.13 -0.84
C THR A 36 -9.02 -41.55 -0.21
N ASP A 37 -8.29 -40.73 -0.94
CA ASP A 37 -7.13 -40.04 -0.36
C ASP A 37 -7.57 -39.03 0.71
N ALA A 38 -8.73 -38.40 0.59
CA ALA A 38 -9.32 -37.59 1.65
C ALA A 38 -9.65 -38.40 2.93
N ASP A 39 -9.91 -39.71 2.83
CA ASP A 39 -10.09 -40.57 4.02
C ASP A 39 -8.74 -40.96 4.68
N LYS A 40 -7.63 -40.82 3.95
CA LYS A 40 -6.29 -41.25 4.40
C LYS A 40 -5.41 -40.09 4.89
N TYR A 41 -5.60 -38.90 4.31
CA TYR A 41 -4.79 -37.72 4.58
C TYR A 41 -5.62 -36.66 5.27
N THR A 42 -5.02 -36.01 6.27
CA THR A 42 -5.65 -34.88 6.97
C THR A 42 -4.77 -33.65 6.76
N PRO A 43 -5.19 -32.67 5.93
CA PRO A 43 -4.39 -31.48 5.71
C PRO A 43 -4.48 -30.54 6.91
N GLU A 44 -3.32 -30.07 7.36
CA GLU A 44 -3.19 -29.16 8.51
C GLU A 44 -3.00 -27.72 8.01
N GLY A 45 -3.86 -26.81 8.49
CA GLY A 45 -3.72 -25.39 8.22
C GLY A 45 -2.57 -24.75 9.01
N GLN A 46 -2.00 -23.68 8.48
CA GLN A 46 -1.06 -22.81 9.19
C GLN A 46 -1.26 -21.34 8.85
N ASP A 47 -0.81 -20.45 9.73
CA ASP A 47 -0.85 -19.01 9.51
C ASP A 47 0.09 -18.60 8.38
N VAL A 48 -0.40 -17.74 7.49
CA VAL A 48 0.37 -17.20 6.36
C VAL A 48 0.56 -15.71 6.51
N HIS A 49 1.78 -15.23 6.34
CA HIS A 49 2.09 -13.81 6.38
C HIS A 49 2.17 -13.25 4.95
N THR A 50 1.59 -12.07 4.75
CA THR A 50 1.62 -11.35 3.46
C THR A 50 1.60 -9.84 3.68
N THR A 51 1.79 -9.08 2.60
CA THR A 51 1.63 -7.62 2.58
C THR A 51 0.28 -7.22 1.98
N PRO A 52 -0.21 -5.99 2.23
CA PRO A 52 -1.47 -5.51 1.69
C PRO A 52 -1.51 -5.60 0.16
N GLY A 53 -2.64 -6.05 -0.38
CA GLY A 53 -2.86 -6.24 -1.81
C GLY A 53 -2.24 -7.51 -2.41
N VAL A 54 -1.41 -8.25 -1.67
CA VAL A 54 -0.76 -9.48 -2.15
C VAL A 54 -1.47 -10.70 -1.59
N VAL A 55 -2.19 -11.44 -2.44
CA VAL A 55 -2.83 -12.71 -2.07
C VAL A 55 -1.77 -13.82 -2.06
N PRO A 56 -1.50 -14.48 -0.92
CA PRO A 56 -0.52 -15.55 -0.88
C PRO A 56 -1.04 -16.80 -1.61
N PRO A 57 -0.13 -17.65 -2.17
CA PRO A 57 -0.50 -18.96 -2.69
C PRO A 57 -1.19 -19.83 -1.63
N ALA A 58 -2.27 -20.52 -2.01
CA ALA A 58 -3.06 -21.35 -1.09
C ALA A 58 -2.25 -22.47 -0.42
N GLU A 59 -1.29 -23.04 -1.15
CA GLU A 59 -0.37 -24.07 -0.66
C GLU A 59 0.46 -23.61 0.55
N LYS A 60 0.76 -22.31 0.68
CA LYS A 60 1.47 -21.80 1.86
C LYS A 60 0.64 -21.90 3.13
N GLY A 61 -0.67 -22.01 3.00
CA GLY A 61 -1.60 -22.21 4.12
C GLY A 61 -1.66 -23.64 4.63
N ILE A 62 -1.00 -24.60 3.99
CA ILE A 62 -1.00 -26.01 4.40
C ILE A 62 0.37 -26.38 4.94
N LYS A 63 0.41 -26.76 6.21
CA LYS A 63 1.64 -27.08 6.96
C LYS A 63 2.30 -28.37 6.49
N ASN A 64 1.51 -29.41 6.30
CA ASN A 64 1.96 -30.75 5.91
C ASN A 64 1.85 -31.01 4.41
N LYS A 65 2.09 -29.98 3.58
CA LYS A 65 1.97 -30.09 2.11
C LYS A 65 2.89 -31.16 1.50
N ASP A 66 4.04 -31.39 2.13
CA ASP A 66 5.05 -32.34 1.62
C ASP A 66 4.71 -33.80 1.96
N ASP A 67 3.77 -34.03 2.89
CA ASP A 67 3.25 -35.35 3.25
C ASP A 67 2.07 -35.78 2.35
N MET A 68 1.56 -34.87 1.53
CA MET A 68 0.43 -35.11 0.64
C MET A 68 0.85 -35.93 -0.59
N PRO A 69 -0.07 -36.73 -1.17
CA PRO A 69 0.25 -37.52 -2.35
C PRO A 69 0.65 -36.62 -3.52
N LYS A 70 1.60 -37.07 -4.34
CA LYS A 70 2.08 -36.31 -5.51
C LYS A 70 0.94 -36.00 -6.47
N GLY A 71 0.82 -34.75 -6.88
CA GLY A 71 -0.26 -34.28 -7.75
C GLY A 71 -1.43 -33.62 -6.98
N THR A 72 -1.35 -33.57 -5.65
CA THR A 72 -2.26 -32.76 -4.83
C THR A 72 -2.19 -31.29 -5.23
N LYS A 73 -3.35 -30.64 -5.36
CA LYS A 73 -3.50 -29.23 -5.75
C LYS A 73 -4.14 -28.43 -4.63
N TYR A 74 -3.75 -27.17 -4.50
CA TYR A 74 -4.26 -26.25 -3.49
C TYR A 74 -4.87 -25.03 -4.16
N THR A 75 -6.11 -24.72 -3.82
CA THR A 75 -6.83 -23.55 -4.37
C THR A 75 -7.61 -22.84 -3.28
N TRP A 76 -7.80 -21.53 -3.41
CA TRP A 76 -8.69 -20.79 -2.51
C TRP A 76 -10.14 -21.01 -2.94
N GLU A 77 -10.98 -21.55 -2.05
CA GLU A 77 -12.44 -21.48 -2.20
C GLU A 77 -12.93 -20.07 -1.89
N LYS A 78 -12.47 -19.55 -0.76
CA LYS A 78 -12.69 -18.17 -0.33
C LYS A 78 -11.33 -17.49 -0.23
N THR A 79 -11.07 -16.57 -1.16
CA THR A 79 -9.85 -15.77 -1.14
C THR A 79 -9.87 -14.84 0.07
N PRO A 80 -8.77 -14.79 0.85
CA PRO A 80 -8.65 -13.86 1.96
C PRO A 80 -8.69 -12.40 1.44
N ASP A 81 -9.41 -11.51 2.14
CA ASP A 81 -9.32 -10.08 1.88
C ASP A 81 -8.01 -9.55 2.45
N VAL A 82 -7.06 -9.27 1.56
CA VAL A 82 -5.73 -8.77 1.89
C VAL A 82 -5.59 -7.27 1.66
N THR A 83 -6.69 -6.54 1.44
CA THR A 83 -6.63 -5.10 1.14
C THR A 83 -6.21 -4.26 2.34
N LYS A 84 -6.44 -4.76 3.56
CA LYS A 84 -6.15 -4.04 4.81
C LYS A 84 -5.23 -4.86 5.71
N PRO A 85 -4.31 -4.20 6.43
CA PRO A 85 -3.53 -4.85 7.48
C PRO A 85 -4.40 -5.48 8.55
N GLY A 86 -3.88 -6.54 9.18
CA GLY A 86 -4.57 -7.26 10.24
C GLY A 86 -4.70 -8.76 9.96
N LYS A 87 -5.64 -9.41 10.64
CA LYS A 87 -5.91 -10.84 10.48
C LYS A 87 -7.18 -11.03 9.66
N THR A 88 -7.09 -11.88 8.65
CA THR A 88 -8.24 -12.32 7.84
C THR A 88 -8.23 -13.84 7.76
N THR A 89 -9.31 -14.43 7.25
CA THR A 89 -9.41 -15.88 7.05
C THR A 89 -9.75 -16.21 5.61
N GLY A 90 -9.15 -17.29 5.11
CA GLY A 90 -9.46 -17.91 3.82
C GLY A 90 -9.71 -19.40 3.98
N THR A 91 -10.33 -20.02 2.98
CA THR A 91 -10.56 -21.46 2.96
C THR A 91 -9.84 -22.06 1.76
N VAL A 92 -8.92 -22.99 2.03
CA VAL A 92 -8.17 -23.75 1.02
C VAL A 92 -8.93 -25.04 0.70
N ILE A 93 -9.12 -25.33 -0.58
CA ILE A 93 -9.50 -26.66 -1.07
C ILE A 93 -8.22 -27.40 -1.44
N VAL A 94 -8.02 -28.54 -0.79
CA VAL A 94 -7.01 -29.53 -1.13
C VAL A 94 -7.66 -30.54 -2.06
N THR A 95 -7.18 -30.67 -3.29
CA THR A 95 -7.69 -31.64 -4.28
C THR A 95 -6.65 -32.71 -4.52
N TYR A 96 -6.97 -33.96 -4.17
CA TYR A 96 -6.09 -35.11 -4.31
C TYR A 96 -6.09 -35.67 -5.73
N PRO A 97 -5.11 -36.52 -6.09
CA PRO A 97 -5.03 -37.13 -7.42
C PRO A 97 -6.23 -38.01 -7.79
N ASP A 98 -6.88 -38.66 -6.81
CA ASP A 98 -8.10 -39.45 -6.99
C ASP A 98 -9.37 -38.59 -7.15
N GLY A 99 -9.23 -37.25 -7.08
CA GLY A 99 -10.31 -36.28 -7.21
C GLY A 99 -11.07 -35.99 -5.92
N SER A 100 -10.79 -36.72 -4.84
CA SER A 100 -11.32 -36.41 -3.50
C SER A 100 -10.77 -35.06 -3.00
N LYS A 101 -11.46 -34.45 -2.03
CA LYS A 101 -11.17 -33.09 -1.58
C LYS A 101 -11.36 -32.88 -0.10
N ASP A 102 -10.50 -32.05 0.47
CA ASP A 102 -10.63 -31.51 1.83
C ASP A 102 -10.70 -29.98 1.82
N LYS A 103 -11.24 -29.43 2.91
CA LYS A 103 -11.33 -27.99 3.14
C LYS A 103 -10.59 -27.63 4.42
N VAL A 104 -9.72 -26.63 4.33
CA VAL A 104 -8.91 -26.16 5.46
C VAL A 104 -9.08 -24.67 5.61
N ASN A 105 -9.43 -24.24 6.83
CA ASN A 105 -9.46 -22.82 7.17
C ASN A 105 -8.05 -22.34 7.54
N VAL A 106 -7.65 -21.23 6.95
CA VAL A 106 -6.32 -20.65 7.07
C VAL A 106 -6.43 -19.20 7.51
N THR A 107 -5.67 -18.82 8.53
CA THR A 107 -5.53 -17.41 8.92
C THR A 107 -4.45 -16.77 8.06
N VAL A 108 -4.76 -15.64 7.44
CA VAL A 108 -3.78 -14.81 6.74
C VAL A 108 -3.55 -13.55 7.57
N ILE A 109 -2.29 -13.31 7.90
CA ILE A 109 -1.81 -12.17 8.66
C ILE A 109 -1.20 -11.20 7.65
N ILE A 110 -1.88 -10.07 7.47
CA ILE A 110 -1.41 -8.97 6.64
C ILE A 110 -0.58 -8.05 7.53
N GLY A 111 0.73 -8.06 7.31
CA GLY A 111 1.66 -7.18 8.01
C GLY A 111 1.59 -5.74 7.51
N THR A 112 2.13 -4.82 8.29
CA THR A 112 2.37 -3.44 7.87
C THR A 112 3.87 -3.28 7.55
N ASN A 113 4.21 -2.75 6.38
CA ASN A 113 5.58 -2.29 6.09
C ASN A 113 5.77 -0.85 6.60
N HIS A 114 5.23 -0.53 7.77
CA HIS A 114 5.27 0.85 8.26
C HIS A 114 6.67 1.19 8.73
N VAL A 115 7.27 2.17 8.09
CA VAL A 115 8.50 2.80 8.54
C VAL A 115 8.09 4.08 9.26
N THR A 116 8.45 4.21 10.54
CA THR A 116 8.12 5.41 11.31
C THR A 116 8.77 6.64 10.67
N PRO A 117 8.00 7.67 10.29
CA PRO A 117 8.57 8.87 9.69
C PRO A 117 9.36 9.67 10.71
N GLU A 118 10.55 10.10 10.31
CA GLU A 118 11.42 10.96 11.10
C GLU A 118 11.31 12.40 10.59
N PRO A 119 10.76 13.34 11.38
CA PRO A 119 10.67 14.73 10.97
C PRO A 119 12.06 15.37 10.89
N GLN A 120 12.24 16.28 9.94
CA GLN A 120 13.38 17.19 9.87
C GLN A 120 12.93 18.61 9.60
N PRO A 121 13.65 19.63 10.11
CA PRO A 121 13.37 21.00 9.76
C PRO A 121 13.58 21.27 8.28
N ILE A 122 12.74 22.13 7.70
CA ILE A 122 12.87 22.59 6.32
C ILE A 122 12.94 24.11 6.26
N HIS A 123 13.64 24.62 5.26
CA HIS A 123 13.83 26.04 5.01
C HIS A 123 13.12 26.46 3.73
N THR A 124 12.42 27.59 3.78
CA THR A 124 11.72 28.17 2.62
C THR A 124 11.82 29.69 2.64
N THR A 125 11.31 30.35 1.61
CA THR A 125 11.21 31.80 1.51
C THR A 125 9.76 32.27 1.64
N PRO A 126 9.50 33.55 1.98
CA PRO A 126 8.15 34.06 2.14
C PRO A 126 7.29 33.83 0.88
N GLY A 127 6.08 33.33 1.07
CA GLY A 127 5.15 33.04 -0.02
C GLY A 127 5.38 31.70 -0.74
N VAL A 128 6.43 30.94 -0.40
CA VAL A 128 6.72 29.63 -1.01
C VAL A 128 6.38 28.50 -0.04
N VAL A 129 5.35 27.71 -0.34
CA VAL A 129 5.00 26.51 0.44
C VAL A 129 5.97 25.39 0.07
N PRO A 130 6.78 24.88 1.02
CA PRO A 130 7.71 23.80 0.73
C PRO A 130 6.98 22.47 0.52
N ASN A 131 7.63 21.52 -0.15
CA ASN A 131 7.06 20.20 -0.39
C ASN A 131 7.00 19.41 0.94
N PRO A 132 5.85 18.85 1.34
CA PRO A 132 5.72 18.14 2.63
C PRO A 132 6.69 16.95 2.78
N SER A 133 7.11 16.33 1.67
CA SER A 133 8.08 15.22 1.69
C SER A 133 9.48 15.65 2.12
N GLU A 134 9.84 16.93 1.95
CA GLU A 134 11.12 17.47 2.42
C GLU A 134 11.18 17.49 3.94
N GLY A 135 10.03 17.56 4.61
CA GLY A 135 9.92 17.49 6.06
C GLY A 135 10.21 16.12 6.67
N ILE A 136 10.44 15.09 5.85
CA ILE A 136 10.65 13.71 6.31
C ILE A 136 12.07 13.27 5.93
N LYS A 137 12.91 13.02 6.93
CA LYS A 137 14.32 12.68 6.79
C LYS A 137 14.54 11.35 6.09
N ASN A 138 13.81 10.33 6.51
CA ASN A 138 13.91 8.95 6.03
C ASN A 138 12.91 8.68 4.89
N LYS A 139 12.62 9.67 4.04
CA LYS A 139 11.65 9.53 2.94
C LYS A 139 12.04 8.44 1.93
N ASP A 140 13.34 8.21 1.73
CA ASP A 140 13.84 7.22 0.78
C ASP A 140 13.77 5.78 1.35
N ASP A 141 13.64 5.63 2.68
CA ASP A 141 13.41 4.35 3.35
C ASP A 141 11.92 3.98 3.40
N MET A 142 11.04 4.91 3.02
CA MET A 142 9.60 4.66 3.05
C MET A 142 9.20 3.66 1.96
N PRO A 143 8.15 2.85 2.20
CA PRO A 143 7.63 1.94 1.20
C PRO A 143 7.26 2.67 -0.09
N GLU A 144 7.55 2.06 -1.24
CA GLU A 144 7.19 2.61 -2.54
C GLU A 144 5.68 2.87 -2.65
N GLY A 145 5.29 4.05 -3.12
CA GLY A 145 3.89 4.49 -3.16
C GLY A 145 3.43 5.27 -1.93
N THR A 146 4.32 5.50 -0.95
CA THR A 146 4.07 6.42 0.17
C THR A 146 3.83 7.85 -0.36
N LYS A 147 2.81 8.52 0.19
CA LYS A 147 2.41 9.89 -0.19
C LYS A 147 2.55 10.84 1.00
N TYR A 148 2.87 12.09 0.70
CA TYR A 148 3.03 13.16 1.69
C TYR A 148 2.10 14.31 1.34
N THR A 149 1.31 14.75 2.31
CA THR A 149 0.39 15.87 2.15
C THR A 149 0.42 16.76 3.37
N TRP A 150 0.24 18.06 3.20
CA TRP A 150 0.03 18.97 4.32
C TRP A 150 -1.39 18.78 4.85
N LYS A 151 -1.51 18.32 6.10
CA LYS A 151 -2.75 18.37 6.86
C LYS A 151 -2.98 19.76 7.41
N GLU A 152 -1.92 20.36 7.95
CA GLU A 152 -1.86 21.76 8.35
C GLU A 152 -0.69 22.41 7.62
N VAL A 153 -1.02 23.33 6.71
CA VAL A 153 -0.01 24.07 5.93
C VAL A 153 0.68 25.07 6.87
N PRO A 154 2.03 25.10 6.91
CA PRO A 154 2.76 26.07 7.73
C PRO A 154 2.44 27.51 7.28
N ASP A 155 2.45 28.46 8.21
CA ASP A 155 2.45 29.88 7.84
C ASP A 155 3.77 30.23 7.16
N ILE A 156 3.67 30.78 5.95
CA ILE A 156 4.79 31.17 5.09
C ILE A 156 4.79 32.67 4.78
N SER A 157 3.91 33.43 5.43
CA SER A 157 3.76 34.88 5.20
C SER A 157 4.72 35.71 6.06
N THR A 158 5.19 35.15 7.17
CA THR A 158 6.06 35.83 8.13
C THR A 158 7.39 35.09 8.27
N ILE A 159 8.47 35.87 8.38
CA ILE A 159 9.84 35.34 8.58
C ILE A 159 9.93 34.74 9.99
N GLY A 160 10.56 33.58 10.12
CA GLY A 160 10.78 32.91 11.41
C GLY A 160 10.42 31.43 11.44
N GLU A 161 10.33 30.87 12.66
CA GLU A 161 9.96 29.47 12.90
C GLU A 161 8.43 29.32 12.92
N HIS A 162 7.96 28.39 12.10
CA HIS A 162 6.57 27.96 12.00
C HIS A 162 6.50 26.45 12.11
N THR A 163 5.28 25.93 12.29
CA THR A 163 5.01 24.50 12.30
C THR A 163 3.96 24.15 11.26
N GLY A 164 4.16 23.03 10.57
CA GLY A 164 3.15 22.39 9.75
C GLY A 164 2.94 20.95 10.19
N VAL A 165 1.83 20.35 9.78
CA VAL A 165 1.55 18.93 10.02
C VAL A 165 1.50 18.21 8.68
N VAL A 166 2.40 17.25 8.49
CA VAL A 166 2.45 16.37 7.32
C VAL A 166 1.70 15.08 7.64
N THR A 167 0.73 14.72 6.80
CA THR A 167 0.18 13.35 6.77
C THR A 167 1.00 12.51 5.82
N VAL A 168 1.61 11.45 6.36
CA VAL A 168 2.32 10.40 5.62
C VAL A 168 1.34 9.25 5.40
N THR A 169 0.97 8.99 4.16
CA THR A 169 0.05 7.91 3.78
C THR A 169 0.83 6.76 3.16
N TYR A 170 0.80 5.60 3.81
CA TYR A 170 1.45 4.38 3.33
C TYR A 170 0.68 3.76 2.16
N PRO A 171 1.30 2.86 1.38
CA PRO A 171 0.66 2.21 0.23
C PRO A 171 -0.57 1.37 0.60
N ASP A 172 -0.65 0.92 1.85
CA ASP A 172 -1.79 0.16 2.39
C ASP A 172 -2.99 1.05 2.79
N GLY A 173 -2.89 2.36 2.56
CA GLY A 173 -3.91 3.35 2.86
C GLY A 173 -3.94 3.81 4.32
N SER A 174 -3.15 3.21 5.21
CA SER A 174 -2.97 3.74 6.56
C SER A 174 -2.16 5.04 6.51
N SER A 175 -2.25 5.85 7.57
CA SER A 175 -1.54 7.13 7.61
C SER A 175 -1.11 7.48 9.03
N VAL A 176 -0.06 8.29 9.12
CA VAL A 176 0.45 8.88 10.36
C VAL A 176 0.69 10.37 10.15
N ASP A 177 0.33 11.17 11.16
CA ASP A 177 0.55 12.60 11.14
C ASP A 177 1.83 12.95 11.89
N VAL A 178 2.62 13.84 11.30
CA VAL A 178 3.93 14.25 11.81
C VAL A 178 4.01 15.76 11.81
N THR A 179 4.31 16.35 12.97
CA THR A 179 4.58 17.78 13.07
C THR A 179 6.01 18.07 12.62
N VAL A 180 6.16 19.04 11.72
CA VAL A 180 7.43 19.44 11.11
C VAL A 180 7.66 20.93 11.35
N LYS A 181 8.90 21.31 11.67
CA LYS A 181 9.33 22.71 11.80
C LYS A 181 9.68 23.28 10.43
N VAL A 182 9.21 24.48 10.15
CA VAL A 182 9.45 25.21 8.90
C VAL A 182 10.04 26.56 9.23
N TYR A 183 11.24 26.83 8.73
CA TYR A 183 11.91 28.12 8.86
C TYR A 183 11.69 28.93 7.58
N VAL A 184 11.06 30.09 7.72
CA VAL A 184 10.89 31.06 6.63
C VAL A 184 12.04 32.05 6.73
N ASP A 185 13.00 31.93 5.82
CA ASP A 185 14.19 32.77 5.78
C ASP A 185 13.97 34.02 4.93
N ALA A 186 14.60 35.13 5.32
CA ALA A 186 14.59 36.33 4.49
C ALA A 186 15.24 36.03 3.13
N THR A 187 14.59 36.43 2.02
CA THR A 187 15.24 36.45 0.72
C THR A 187 16.35 37.50 0.75
N GLY A 188 17.61 37.06 0.67
CA GLY A 188 18.71 37.99 0.54
C GLY A 188 18.53 38.81 -0.74
N THR A 189 18.51 40.14 -0.62
CA THR A 189 18.94 41.00 -1.72
C THR A 189 20.35 40.56 -2.09
N SER A 190 20.50 40.03 -3.31
CA SER A 190 21.80 39.64 -3.85
C SER A 190 22.63 40.90 -4.07
N ASP A 191 23.44 41.27 -3.09
CA ASP A 191 24.67 42.02 -3.32
C ASP A 191 25.78 40.99 -3.56
N ASN A 192 26.10 40.78 -4.83
CA ASN A 192 27.31 40.07 -5.24
C ASN A 192 28.53 40.87 -4.78
N ASN A 193 29.33 40.34 -3.84
CA ASN A 193 30.76 40.04 -4.04
C ASN A 193 31.40 39.56 -2.72
N SER A 194 31.94 38.33 -2.70
CA SER A 194 33.28 38.03 -2.18
C SER A 194 33.56 36.54 -2.33
N GLY A 195 34.45 36.20 -3.27
CA GLY A 195 34.84 34.84 -3.58
C GLY A 195 35.83 34.24 -2.57
N LYS A 196 35.81 32.91 -2.47
CA LYS A 196 37.01 32.10 -2.25
C LYS A 196 36.83 30.71 -2.87
N THR A 197 37.64 30.45 -3.87
CA THR A 197 37.81 29.22 -4.66
C THR A 197 38.61 28.13 -3.94
N THR A 198 38.22 26.88 -4.16
CA THR A 198 39.09 25.69 -4.41
C THR A 198 38.17 24.55 -4.91
N GLU A 199 38.03 24.38 -6.23
CA GLU A 199 38.71 23.38 -7.09
C GLU A 199 38.19 21.93 -6.95
N THR A 200 37.56 21.41 -8.01
CA THR A 200 38.00 20.17 -8.70
C THR A 200 37.41 20.14 -10.13
N ASN A 201 38.27 19.75 -11.07
CA ASN A 201 38.18 19.81 -12.53
C ASN A 201 37.08 18.96 -13.18
N SER A 202 36.59 19.42 -14.35
CA SER A 202 36.52 18.62 -15.59
C SER A 202 36.29 19.51 -16.83
N GLU A 203 37.39 19.68 -17.58
CA GLU A 203 37.54 19.55 -19.02
C GLU A 203 36.69 20.36 -20.04
N ALA A 204 37.47 21.13 -20.84
CA ALA A 204 37.48 21.20 -22.31
C ALA A 204 36.99 22.50 -23.02
N ASN A 205 38.01 23.29 -23.40
CA ASN A 205 38.20 24.00 -24.68
C ASN A 205 37.28 25.16 -25.10
N THR A 206 37.83 26.37 -25.23
CA THR A 206 38.38 26.90 -26.52
C THR A 206 39.02 28.30 -26.39
N ALA A 207 40.29 28.39 -26.79
CA ALA A 207 41.10 29.48 -27.37
C ALA A 207 40.83 30.99 -27.09
N LYS A 208 41.78 31.59 -26.34
CA LYS A 208 42.82 32.59 -26.76
C LYS A 208 42.43 33.74 -27.73
N ALA A 209 42.50 34.99 -27.24
CA ALA A 209 43.53 36.02 -27.57
C ALA A 209 43.07 37.46 -27.24
N ALA A 210 43.90 38.18 -26.45
CA ALA A 210 44.32 39.61 -26.52
C ALA A 210 43.30 40.71 -26.94
N THR A 211 43.18 41.91 -26.35
CA THR A 211 44.21 42.83 -25.83
C THR A 211 43.55 44.06 -25.16
N VAL A 212 44.24 44.56 -24.12
CA VAL A 212 44.35 45.88 -23.46
C VAL A 212 43.74 47.14 -24.13
N ASN A 213 43.09 48.00 -23.33
CA ASN A 213 43.29 49.48 -23.26
C ASN A 213 42.53 50.04 -22.03
N GLU A 214 43.23 50.33 -20.93
CA GLU A 214 43.74 51.65 -20.48
C GLU A 214 42.70 52.68 -20.02
N ASN A 215 42.70 52.90 -18.70
CA ASN A 215 42.70 54.15 -17.93
C ASN A 215 41.82 55.33 -18.40
N HIS A 216 40.91 55.80 -17.53
CA HIS A 216 41.18 56.96 -16.64
C HIS A 216 39.94 57.42 -15.85
N HIS A 217 40.20 57.67 -14.56
CA HIS A 217 39.72 58.77 -13.72
C HIS A 217 38.22 59.11 -13.59
N ALA A 218 37.75 58.85 -12.36
CA ALA A 218 37.39 59.85 -11.35
C ALA A 218 36.13 60.71 -11.51
N GLU A 219 35.34 60.62 -10.43
CA GLU A 219 34.49 61.65 -9.83
C GLU A 219 33.31 62.16 -10.66
N LYS A 220 32.10 62.01 -10.09
CA LYS A 220 31.49 63.11 -9.32
C LYS A 220 30.09 62.71 -8.89
N ASN A 221 29.86 62.80 -7.58
CA ASN A 221 28.56 62.66 -6.95
C ASN A 221 27.61 63.77 -7.43
N THR A 222 26.48 63.39 -8.05
CA THR A 222 25.33 64.28 -8.25
C THR A 222 24.04 63.50 -8.04
N LEU A 223 23.29 63.82 -6.98
CA LEU A 223 21.82 63.79 -7.01
C LEU A 223 21.36 65.03 -7.79
N PRO A 224 20.19 65.08 -8.49
CA PRO A 224 18.90 64.56 -8.04
C PRO A 224 17.88 64.08 -9.12
N GLN A 225 16.70 63.68 -8.63
CA GLN A 225 15.34 63.86 -9.19
C GLN A 225 14.81 63.10 -10.44
N THR A 226 13.76 62.31 -10.14
CA THR A 226 12.40 62.23 -10.73
C THR A 226 12.18 62.24 -12.25
N GLY A 227 11.45 61.22 -12.73
CA GLY A 227 10.26 61.45 -13.56
C GLY A 227 10.10 60.64 -14.87
N ALA A 228 8.93 59.99 -14.98
CA ALA A 228 8.18 59.64 -16.19
C ALA A 228 8.41 58.29 -16.92
N LYS A 229 7.53 57.33 -16.55
CA LYS A 229 6.60 56.48 -17.35
C LYS A 229 6.98 55.90 -18.72
N SER A 230 6.58 54.61 -18.85
CA SER A 230 5.87 53.92 -19.97
C SER A 230 6.59 52.60 -20.30
N GLU A 231 6.01 51.39 -20.42
CA GLU A 231 4.63 50.93 -20.63
C GLU A 231 4.53 49.40 -20.35
N ASN A 232 3.29 48.89 -20.24
CA ASN A 232 2.81 47.50 -20.42
C ASN A 232 2.52 46.63 -19.17
N THR A 233 1.21 46.62 -18.81
CA THR A 233 0.30 45.45 -18.78
C THR A 233 0.72 44.21 -17.97
N ALA A 234 -0.08 43.56 -17.12
CA ALA A 234 -1.33 43.80 -16.41
C ALA A 234 -1.50 42.58 -15.48
N GLY A 235 -1.93 42.77 -14.24
CA GLY A 235 -2.17 41.68 -13.29
C GLY A 235 -2.59 42.21 -11.93
N ILE A 236 -3.69 42.97 -11.89
CA ILE A 236 -4.25 43.56 -10.67
C ILE A 236 -5.21 42.53 -10.06
N LEU A 237 -4.82 41.85 -8.98
CA LEU A 237 -5.81 41.23 -8.08
C LEU A 237 -6.27 42.30 -7.09
N GLY A 238 -7.30 43.03 -7.52
CA GLY A 238 -7.94 44.09 -6.76
C GLY A 238 -8.71 43.53 -5.57
N LEU A 239 -8.42 44.12 -4.41
CA LEU A 239 -9.25 44.07 -3.21
C LEU A 239 -10.51 44.93 -3.45
N ALA A 240 -11.70 44.36 -3.29
CA ALA A 240 -12.94 45.13 -3.21
C ALA A 240 -13.72 44.75 -1.94
N ILE A 241 -13.99 45.77 -1.14
CA ILE A 241 -14.65 45.75 0.17
C ILE A 241 -16.16 45.96 -0.01
N ALA A 242 -16.93 45.22 0.81
CA ALA A 242 -18.28 45.45 1.34
C ALA A 242 -19.48 45.68 0.40
N THR A 243 -20.45 44.78 0.53
CA THR A 243 -21.88 45.12 0.54
C THR A 243 -22.50 44.70 1.86
N VAL A 244 -22.94 45.69 2.64
CA VAL A 244 -23.87 45.56 3.77
C VAL A 244 -25.28 45.36 3.19
N GLY A 245 -26.05 44.43 3.75
CA GLY A 245 -27.51 44.50 3.65
C GLY A 245 -28.29 43.19 3.60
N SER A 246 -28.98 42.92 4.71
CA SER A 246 -30.39 42.47 4.76
C SER A 246 -30.72 41.02 5.15
N LEU A 247 -31.25 40.94 6.38
CA LEU A 247 -32.53 40.34 6.77
C LEU A 247 -32.63 38.82 7.05
N PHE A 248 -32.72 38.53 8.36
CA PHE A 248 -33.85 37.84 9.03
C PHE A 248 -34.46 36.57 8.42
N GLY A 249 -34.54 35.53 9.27
CA GLY A 249 -35.69 34.61 9.36
C GLY A 249 -35.30 33.14 9.52
N LEU A 250 -35.38 32.57 10.74
CA LEU A 250 -36.55 31.84 11.30
C LEU A 250 -36.76 30.44 10.70
N GLY A 251 -36.71 29.40 11.56
CA GLY A 251 -37.36 28.12 11.28
C GLY A 251 -36.71 26.88 11.89
N VAL A 252 -36.81 26.71 13.20
CA VAL A 252 -36.75 25.38 13.83
C VAL A 252 -38.06 24.67 13.52
N ASP A 253 -38.01 23.45 12.97
CA ASP A 253 -39.13 22.53 13.12
C ASP A 253 -38.66 21.12 13.49
N ARG A 254 -38.94 20.76 14.75
CA ARG A 254 -38.90 19.40 15.28
C ARG A 254 -40.26 18.78 14.96
N LYS A 255 -40.28 17.66 14.25
CA LYS A 255 -41.45 16.77 14.31
C LYS A 255 -41.07 15.31 14.47
N LYS A 256 -41.34 14.83 15.70
CA LYS A 256 -41.52 13.43 16.05
C LYS A 256 -42.44 12.74 15.04
N ARG A 257 -42.09 11.52 14.64
CA ARG A 257 -43.08 10.51 14.25
C ARG A 257 -42.86 9.25 15.09
N GLN A 258 -43.88 8.93 15.89
CA GLN A 258 -44.18 7.56 16.27
C GLN A 258 -44.78 6.84 15.06
N LYS A 259 -44.35 5.60 14.86
CA LYS A 259 -45.24 4.45 14.74
C LYS A 259 -44.44 3.20 15.13
#